data_AF-A0A162P6G0-F1
#
_entry.id   AF-A0A162P6G0-F1
#
_cell.length_a   1.000
_cell.length_b   1.000
_cell.length_c   1.000
_cell.angle_alpha   90.00
_cell.angle_beta   90.00
_cell.angle_gamma   90.00
#
_symmetry.space_group_name_H-M   'P 1'
#
loop_
_entity.id
_entity.type
_entity.pdbx_description
1 polymer ?
#
loop_
_entity_poly.entity_id
_entity_poly.type
_entity_poly.pdbx_seq_one_letter_code
_entity_poly.pdbx_strand_id
1 'polypeptide(L)'
;MAEGSRGTVALFKSSDENALNDDRYLTLLEENNFTVNLVPTLSFEYQTENLRERLQQPYKYSGIILTSPRSAESVNQAMADLLCAWKEMRHYCVGVKTGETAVNLLGLKNLVGQTCGNAENLSSLIVKDFQKGCIPLPLLFPCSSLKLDTLPRTLAEHNVPIDIVNSYVTVPHPHLRDFVMQLSQKSSD
;
A
#
# COMPACT_ATOMS: atom_id res chain seq x y z
N MET A 1 -4.77 7.90 -44.29
CA MET A 1 -5.20 6.49 -44.21
C MET A 1 -5.34 6.20 -42.72
N ALA A 2 -6.53 5.82 -42.25
CA ALA A 2 -6.70 5.43 -40.85
C ALA A 2 -5.99 4.08 -40.69
N GLU A 3 -4.85 4.05 -40.00
CA GLU A 3 -4.24 2.79 -39.60
C GLU A 3 -5.24 2.07 -38.69
N GLY A 4 -5.71 0.91 -39.12
CA GLY A 4 -6.58 0.06 -38.30
C GLY A 4 -5.85 -0.41 -37.05
N SER A 5 -6.62 -0.79 -36.02
CA SER A 5 -6.07 -1.34 -34.77
C SER A 5 -5.09 -2.48 -35.06
N ARG A 6 -3.92 -2.47 -34.40
CA ARG A 6 -2.89 -3.51 -34.51
C ARG A 6 -3.25 -4.79 -33.75
N GLY A 7 -4.34 -4.77 -32.99
CA GLY A 7 -4.85 -5.91 -32.24
C GLY A 7 -5.49 -5.48 -30.91
N THR A 8 -6.09 -6.46 -30.24
CA THR A 8 -6.69 -6.27 -28.92
C THR A 8 -5.75 -6.80 -27.83
N VAL A 9 -5.54 -6.01 -26.78
CA VAL A 9 -4.74 -6.36 -25.61
C VAL A 9 -5.63 -6.37 -24.37
N ALA A 10 -5.60 -7.45 -23.59
CA ALA A 10 -6.23 -7.51 -22.29
C ALA A 10 -5.19 -7.18 -21.20
N LEU A 11 -5.40 -6.10 -20.46
CA LEU A 11 -4.48 -5.62 -19.42
C LEU A 11 -5.01 -6.00 -18.03
N PHE A 12 -4.47 -7.07 -17.46
CA PHE A 12 -4.80 -7.55 -16.12
C PHE A 12 -3.97 -6.81 -15.06
N LYS A 13 -4.58 -5.86 -14.34
CA LYS A 13 -3.88 -5.07 -13.32
C LYS A 13 -4.81 -4.63 -12.19
N SER A 14 -4.25 -4.15 -11.08
CA SER A 14 -5.04 -3.55 -10.00
C SER A 14 -5.67 -2.22 -10.46
N SER A 15 -6.95 -2.04 -10.18
CA SER A 15 -7.63 -0.76 -10.34
C SER A 15 -7.38 0.09 -9.10
N ASP A 16 -6.33 0.91 -9.12
CA ASP A 16 -6.36 2.09 -8.27
C ASP A 16 -7.37 3.04 -8.93
N GLU A 17 -8.49 3.35 -8.28
CA GLU A 17 -9.53 4.24 -8.84
C GLU A 17 -8.96 5.61 -9.28
N ASN A 18 -7.86 6.04 -8.66
CA ASN A 18 -7.13 7.26 -9.01
C ASN A 18 -6.10 7.10 -10.15
N ALA A 19 -5.82 5.89 -10.61
CA ALA A 19 -4.80 5.61 -11.63
C ALA A 19 -5.37 5.38 -13.03
N LEU A 20 -6.70 5.35 -13.20
CA LEU A 20 -7.33 5.24 -14.52
C LEU A 20 -6.96 6.42 -15.46
N ASN A 21 -6.66 7.60 -14.88
CA ASN A 21 -6.26 8.79 -15.65
C ASN A 21 -4.74 8.93 -15.87
N ASP A 22 -3.90 8.03 -15.34
CA ASP A 22 -2.41 8.11 -15.46
C ASP A 22 -1.79 6.71 -15.67
N ASP A 23 -2.48 5.86 -16.43
CA ASP A 23 -2.02 4.50 -16.70
C ASP A 23 -1.06 4.48 -17.89
N ARG A 24 0.24 4.57 -17.61
CA ARG A 24 1.31 4.52 -18.63
C ARG A 24 1.23 3.31 -19.57
N TYR A 25 0.69 2.17 -19.12
CA TYR A 25 0.51 1.01 -19.99
C TYR A 25 -0.63 1.23 -20.96
N LEU A 26 -1.76 1.76 -20.48
CA LEU A 26 -2.90 2.10 -21.31
C LEU A 26 -2.51 3.14 -22.36
N THR A 27 -1.90 4.25 -21.93
CA THR A 27 -1.44 5.33 -22.82
C THR A 27 -0.50 4.79 -23.90
N LEU A 28 0.53 4.03 -23.52
CA LEU A 28 1.51 3.52 -24.48
C LEU A 28 0.89 2.54 -25.50
N LEU A 29 -0.05 1.70 -25.06
CA LEU A 29 -0.74 0.75 -25.95
C LEU A 29 -1.67 1.48 -26.93
N GLU A 30 -2.44 2.44 -26.45
CA GLU A 30 -3.35 3.24 -27.27
C GLU A 30 -2.60 4.13 -28.27
N GLU A 31 -1.51 4.78 -27.84
CA GLU A 31 -0.60 5.55 -28.72
C GLU A 31 0.04 4.68 -29.82
N ASN A 32 0.15 3.37 -29.59
CA ASN A 32 0.65 2.40 -30.56
C ASN A 32 -0.46 1.66 -31.31
N ASN A 33 -1.68 2.22 -31.38
CA ASN A 33 -2.83 1.71 -32.12
C ASN A 33 -3.32 0.32 -31.64
N PHE A 34 -3.20 -0.02 -30.36
CA PHE A 34 -3.85 -1.19 -29.78
C PHE A 34 -5.19 -0.83 -29.14
N THR A 35 -6.15 -1.75 -29.24
CA THR A 35 -7.39 -1.67 -28.46
C THR A 35 -7.17 -2.35 -27.11
N VAL A 36 -7.28 -1.60 -26.01
CA VAL A 36 -7.00 -2.13 -24.67
C VAL A 36 -8.29 -2.43 -23.92
N ASN A 37 -8.41 -3.64 -23.37
CA ASN A 37 -9.43 -3.97 -22.38
C ASN A 37 -8.78 -4.11 -21.01
N LEU A 38 -9.01 -3.14 -20.12
CA LEU A 38 -8.53 -3.19 -18.75
C LEU A 38 -9.35 -4.20 -17.93
N VAL A 39 -8.66 -5.11 -17.24
CA VAL A 39 -9.28 -6.10 -16.36
C VAL A 39 -8.73 -5.94 -14.93
N PRO A 40 -9.51 -5.32 -14.03
CA PRO A 40 -9.20 -5.27 -12.61
C PRO A 40 -9.10 -6.67 -12.01
N THR A 41 -7.92 -7.02 -11.47
CA THR A 41 -7.68 -8.37 -10.92
C THR A 41 -7.80 -8.47 -9.41
N LEU A 42 -7.51 -7.38 -8.70
CA LEU A 42 -7.43 -7.36 -7.24
C LEU A 42 -8.43 -6.35 -6.68
N SER A 43 -8.97 -6.69 -5.51
CA SER A 43 -9.66 -5.78 -4.62
C SER A 43 -9.07 -5.90 -3.21
N PHE A 44 -9.45 -5.01 -2.32
CA PHE A 44 -8.95 -4.98 -0.94
C PHE A 44 -10.12 -4.85 0.02
N GLU A 45 -10.10 -5.64 1.08
CA GLU A 45 -11.06 -5.55 2.17
C GLU A 45 -10.33 -5.07 3.43
N TYR A 46 -10.87 -4.04 4.08
CA TYR A 46 -10.26 -3.45 5.26
C TYR A 46 -10.84 -4.05 6.56
N GLN A 47 -9.95 -4.41 7.47
CA GLN A 47 -10.24 -5.04 8.76
C GLN A 47 -9.77 -4.10 9.87
N THR A 48 -10.57 -3.07 10.17
CA THR A 48 -10.08 -1.89 10.91
C THR A 48 -10.28 -1.94 12.42
N GLU A 49 -11.06 -2.88 12.96
CA GLU A 49 -11.45 -2.88 14.38
C GLU A 49 -10.23 -2.93 15.32
N ASN A 50 -9.38 -3.95 15.16
CA ASN A 50 -8.15 -4.11 15.94
C ASN A 50 -7.16 -2.95 15.77
N LEU A 51 -7.17 -2.31 14.60
CA LEU A 51 -6.32 -1.16 14.31
C LEU A 51 -6.83 0.08 15.04
N ARG A 52 -8.16 0.31 15.04
CA ARG A 52 -8.79 1.44 15.71
C ARG A 52 -8.49 1.48 17.21
N GLU A 53 -8.60 0.34 17.89
CA GLU A 53 -8.29 0.24 19.33
C GLU A 53 -6.87 0.70 19.66
N ARG A 54 -5.89 0.37 18.79
CA ARG A 54 -4.49 0.75 18.96
C ARG A 54 -4.26 2.22 18.64
N LEU A 55 -4.90 2.73 17.59
CA LEU A 55 -4.83 4.15 17.21
C LEU A 55 -5.40 5.09 18.28
N GLN A 56 -6.32 4.60 19.13
CA GLN A 56 -6.80 5.36 20.30
C GLN A 56 -5.77 5.48 21.43
N GLN A 57 -4.64 4.77 21.36
CA GLN A 57 -3.65 4.69 22.42
C GLN A 57 -2.24 5.07 21.93
N PRO A 58 -2.03 6.28 21.37
CA PRO A 58 -0.73 6.70 20.82
C PRO A 58 0.42 6.59 21.81
N TYR A 59 0.17 6.81 23.11
CA TYR A 59 1.18 6.74 24.17
C TYR A 59 1.84 5.36 24.33
N LYS A 60 1.30 4.31 23.71
CA LYS A 60 1.90 2.96 23.71
C LYS A 60 2.89 2.74 22.57
N TYR A 61 3.01 3.69 21.64
CA TYR A 61 3.76 3.49 20.40
C TYR A 61 4.76 4.62 20.17
N SER A 62 5.78 4.31 19.38
CA SER A 62 6.81 5.27 18.96
C SER A 62 6.63 5.78 17.53
N GLY A 63 5.67 5.21 16.79
CA GLY A 63 5.44 5.51 15.38
C GLY A 63 4.65 4.43 14.67
N ILE A 64 4.58 4.56 13.35
CA ILE A 64 3.87 3.64 12.44
C ILE A 64 4.82 3.23 11.32
N ILE A 65 4.78 1.97 10.91
CA ILE A 65 5.45 1.45 9.71
C ILE A 65 4.41 1.25 8.61
N LEU A 66 4.64 1.82 7.43
CA LEU A 66 3.74 1.76 6.28
C LEU A 66 4.47 1.22 5.05
N THR A 67 4.16 -0.01 4.64
CA THR A 67 4.88 -0.69 3.53
C THR A 67 4.11 -0.67 2.21
N SER A 68 2.89 -0.13 2.19
CA SER A 68 2.02 -0.05 1.02
C SER A 68 1.04 1.13 1.18
N PRO A 69 0.58 1.80 0.09
CA PRO A 69 -0.49 2.79 0.19
C PRO A 69 -1.72 2.26 0.92
N ARG A 70 -2.03 0.96 0.74
CA ARG A 70 -3.14 0.26 1.40
C ARG A 70 -3.02 0.24 2.92
N SER A 71 -1.80 0.20 3.45
CA SER A 71 -1.57 0.32 4.91
C SER A 71 -1.97 1.70 5.43
N ALA A 72 -1.63 2.78 4.72
CA ALA A 72 -2.01 4.14 5.09
C ALA A 72 -3.53 4.34 4.98
N GLU A 73 -4.14 3.84 3.91
CA GLU A 73 -5.60 3.86 3.74
C GLU A 73 -6.31 3.08 4.85
N SER A 74 -5.77 1.93 5.29
CA SER A 74 -6.35 1.17 6.40
C SER A 74 -6.36 1.96 7.71
N VAL A 75 -5.32 2.76 7.96
CA VAL A 75 -5.27 3.68 9.11
C VAL A 75 -6.34 4.76 8.97
N ASN A 76 -6.48 5.36 7.78
CA ASN A 76 -7.50 6.37 7.51
C ASN A 76 -8.93 5.81 7.65
N GLN A 77 -9.18 4.58 7.19
CA GLN A 77 -10.45 3.88 7.37
C GLN A 77 -10.73 3.55 8.84
N ALA A 78 -9.69 3.22 9.61
CA ALA A 78 -9.83 2.98 11.04
C ALA A 78 -10.09 4.28 11.83
N MET A 79 -9.45 5.38 11.44
CA MET A 79 -9.53 6.69 12.08
C MET A 79 -9.21 7.81 11.08
N ALA A 80 -10.25 8.42 10.50
CA ALA A 80 -10.09 9.43 9.45
C ALA A 80 -9.42 10.73 9.95
N ASP A 81 -9.68 11.14 11.19
CA ASP A 81 -8.91 12.21 11.84
C ASP A 81 -7.93 11.62 12.84
N LEU A 82 -6.74 11.27 12.35
CA LEU A 82 -5.68 10.71 13.17
C LEU A 82 -5.27 11.70 14.27
N LEU A 83 -5.21 11.21 15.51
CA LEU A 83 -4.90 12.05 16.68
C LEU A 83 -3.57 12.80 16.48
N CYS A 84 -3.52 14.08 16.91
CA CYS A 84 -2.31 14.91 16.78
C CYS A 84 -1.06 14.27 17.39
N ALA A 85 -1.21 13.47 18.45
CA ALA A 85 -0.11 12.74 19.08
C ALA A 85 0.61 11.81 18.08
N TRP A 86 -0.11 11.19 17.15
CA TRP A 86 0.51 10.38 16.10
C TRP A 86 1.23 11.25 15.09
N LYS A 87 0.62 12.33 14.60
CA LYS A 87 1.11 13.14 13.45
C LYS A 87 2.54 13.67 13.62
N GLU A 88 2.99 13.89 14.86
CA GLU A 88 4.33 14.39 15.20
C GLU A 88 5.38 13.28 15.42
N MET A 89 4.97 12.02 15.57
CA MET A 89 5.88 10.90 15.81
C MET A 89 6.75 10.61 14.60
N ARG A 90 7.86 9.88 14.83
CA ARG A 90 8.69 9.39 13.74
C ARG A 90 8.04 8.15 13.11
N HIS A 91 7.66 8.25 11.86
CA HIS A 91 7.06 7.18 11.09
C HIS A 91 8.01 6.68 10.00
N TYR A 92 7.77 5.45 9.55
CA TYR A 92 8.58 4.78 8.56
C TYR A 92 7.70 4.32 7.41
N CYS A 93 8.16 4.49 6.19
CA CYS A 93 7.51 3.88 5.04
C CYS A 93 8.52 3.40 4.01
N VAL A 94 8.05 2.58 3.07
CA VAL A 94 8.79 2.25 1.84
C VAL A 94 7.92 2.54 0.63
N GLY A 95 8.53 3.19 -0.37
CA GLY A 95 7.88 3.59 -1.60
C GLY A 95 7.35 5.03 -1.55
N VAL A 96 7.66 5.80 -2.59
CA VAL A 96 7.23 7.20 -2.73
C VAL A 96 5.71 7.33 -2.65
N LYS A 97 4.99 6.48 -3.38
CA LYS A 97 3.51 6.45 -3.40
C LYS A 97 2.91 6.19 -2.00
N THR A 98 3.52 5.28 -1.23
CA THR A 98 3.11 5.03 0.16
C THR A 98 3.29 6.27 1.00
N GLY A 99 4.43 6.94 0.85
CA GLY A 99 4.74 8.18 1.56
C GLY A 99 3.75 9.31 1.26
N GLU A 100 3.47 9.55 -0.02
CA GLU A 100 2.50 10.55 -0.46
C GLU A 100 1.10 10.26 0.08
N THR A 101 0.67 9.00 0.01
CA THR A 101 -0.65 8.56 0.52
C THR A 101 -0.74 8.78 2.03
N ALA A 102 0.33 8.45 2.78
CA ALA A 102 0.38 8.64 4.22
C ALA A 102 0.34 10.12 4.62
N VAL A 103 1.08 10.99 3.93
CA VAL A 103 1.03 12.44 4.19
C VAL A 103 -0.35 13.00 3.88
N ASN A 104 -0.92 12.65 2.72
CA ASN A 104 -2.19 13.20 2.27
C ASN A 104 -3.39 12.74 3.10
N LEU A 105 -3.45 11.45 3.47
CA LEU A 105 -4.58 10.90 4.22
C LEU A 105 -4.44 11.09 5.73
N LEU A 106 -3.21 10.95 6.27
CA LEU A 106 -3.01 10.88 7.72
C LEU A 106 -2.39 12.15 8.31
N GLY A 107 -1.85 13.04 7.47
CA GLY A 107 -1.20 14.27 7.92
C GLY A 107 0.09 14.03 8.72
N LEU A 108 0.83 12.96 8.42
CA LEU A 108 2.10 12.64 9.10
C LEU A 108 3.17 13.67 8.75
N LYS A 109 3.81 14.26 9.75
CA LYS A 109 4.82 15.32 9.55
C LYS A 109 6.25 14.81 9.50
N ASN A 110 6.53 13.72 10.21
CA ASN A 110 7.88 13.16 10.34
C ASN A 110 7.92 11.71 9.81
N LEU A 111 7.80 11.60 8.49
CA LEU A 111 7.82 10.32 7.77
C LEU A 111 9.16 10.15 7.04
N VAL A 112 9.82 9.01 7.22
CA VAL A 112 11.10 8.68 6.57
C VAL A 112 11.04 7.33 5.84
N GLY A 113 12.02 7.07 4.98
CA GLY A 113 12.19 5.79 4.29
C GLY A 113 11.50 5.65 2.93
N GLN A 114 10.79 6.69 2.47
CA GLN A 114 10.09 6.73 1.17
C GLN A 114 10.96 6.22 0.01
N THR A 115 12.25 6.56 0.05
CA THR A 115 13.26 6.27 -0.98
C THR A 115 14.17 5.10 -0.64
N CYS A 116 13.90 4.33 0.43
CA CYS A 116 14.68 3.14 0.78
C CYS A 116 14.59 2.02 -0.28
N GLY A 117 13.56 2.05 -1.13
CA GLY A 117 13.38 1.13 -2.25
C GLY A 117 12.80 -0.23 -1.87
N ASN A 118 13.24 -0.84 -0.76
CA ASN A 118 12.80 -2.16 -0.31
C ASN A 118 12.72 -2.31 1.22
N ALA A 119 12.20 -3.45 1.66
CA ALA A 119 11.99 -3.80 3.05
C ALA A 119 13.31 -3.95 3.83
N GLU A 120 14.36 -4.46 3.19
CA GLU A 120 15.69 -4.65 3.75
C GLU A 120 16.31 -3.31 4.17
N ASN A 121 16.30 -2.33 3.27
CA ASN A 121 16.84 -1.00 3.52
C ASN A 121 16.01 -0.24 4.55
N LEU A 122 14.68 -0.38 4.51
CA LEU A 122 13.80 0.22 5.51
C LEU A 122 14.06 -0.35 6.91
N SER A 123 14.18 -1.68 7.04
CA SER A 123 14.49 -2.32 8.32
C SER A 123 15.85 -1.87 8.87
N SER A 124 16.86 -1.73 8.01
CA SER A 124 18.17 -1.20 8.40
C SER A 124 18.12 0.25 8.90
N LEU A 125 17.26 1.09 8.31
CA LEU A 125 17.03 2.45 8.79
C LEU A 125 16.39 2.46 10.18
N ILE A 126 15.33 1.68 10.37
CA ILE A 126 14.62 1.56 11.66
C ILE A 126 15.58 1.09 12.75
N VAL A 127 16.36 0.03 12.49
CA VAL A 127 17.35 -0.50 13.45
C VAL A 127 18.37 0.57 13.85
N LYS A 128 18.90 1.33 12.89
CA LYS A 128 19.85 2.42 13.17
C LYS A 128 19.22 3.50 14.04
N ASP A 129 17.95 3.84 13.84
CA ASP A 129 17.26 4.84 14.64
C ASP A 129 17.01 4.36 16.07
N PHE A 130 16.60 3.09 16.25
CA PHE A 130 16.42 2.46 17.58
C PHE A 130 17.73 2.24 18.33
N GLN A 131 18.86 2.09 17.64
CA GLN A 131 20.18 2.02 18.27
C GLN A 131 20.68 3.39 18.73
N LYS A 132 20.28 4.47 18.04
CA LYS A 132 20.73 5.85 18.34
C LYS A 132 19.92 6.52 19.45
N GLY A 133 18.63 6.22 19.54
CA GLY A 133 17.75 6.71 20.60
C GLY A 133 17.17 5.53 21.35
N CYS A 134 17.19 5.57 22.69
CA CYS A 134 16.38 4.65 23.50
C CYS A 134 14.90 4.94 23.20
N ILE A 135 14.35 4.32 22.15
CA ILE A 135 12.93 4.30 21.82
C ILE A 135 12.38 3.00 22.43
N PRO A 136 11.79 3.02 23.64
CA PRO A 136 11.39 1.78 24.31
C PRO A 136 10.05 1.23 23.81
N LEU A 137 9.30 2.02 23.04
CA LEU A 137 7.93 1.69 22.66
C LEU A 137 7.87 1.01 21.27
N PRO A 138 6.95 0.06 21.07
CA PRO A 138 6.77 -0.61 19.79
C PRO A 138 6.38 0.36 18.67
N LEU A 139 6.74 -0.01 17.44
CA LEU A 139 6.14 0.58 16.24
C LEU A 139 4.87 -0.17 15.88
N LEU A 140 3.80 0.56 15.59
CA LEU A 140 2.57 -0.02 15.05
C LEU A 140 2.78 -0.38 13.58
N PHE A 141 2.47 -1.60 13.19
CA PHE A 141 2.65 -2.09 11.82
C PHE A 141 1.33 -2.63 11.23
N PRO A 142 0.50 -1.75 10.64
CA PRO A 142 -0.66 -2.17 9.86
C PRO A 142 -0.23 -2.76 8.51
N CYS A 143 -0.60 -4.01 8.25
CA CYS A 143 -0.21 -4.73 7.04
C CYS A 143 -1.28 -5.71 6.58
N SER A 144 -1.03 -6.37 5.44
CA SER A 144 -1.79 -7.56 5.04
C SER A 144 -1.20 -8.82 5.67
N SER A 145 -1.84 -9.99 5.45
CA SER A 145 -1.43 -11.26 6.06
C SER A 145 0.05 -11.58 5.82
N LEU A 146 0.77 -11.84 6.92
CA LEU A 146 2.21 -11.72 7.05
C LEU A 146 3.03 -13.01 6.86
N LYS A 147 2.77 -13.79 5.81
CA LYS A 147 3.62 -14.98 5.59
C LYS A 147 5.02 -14.56 5.12
N LEU A 148 5.96 -14.43 6.07
CA LEU A 148 7.42 -14.45 5.92
C LEU A 148 8.12 -13.17 5.40
N ASP A 149 7.60 -11.98 5.70
CA ASP A 149 8.23 -10.73 5.24
C ASP A 149 9.60 -10.45 5.88
N THR A 150 10.53 -9.92 5.08
CA THR A 150 11.90 -9.58 5.50
C THR A 150 11.91 -8.57 6.66
N LEU A 151 11.01 -7.59 6.64
CA LEU A 151 11.04 -6.47 7.60
C LEU A 151 10.76 -6.91 9.05
N PRO A 152 9.66 -7.62 9.38
CA PRO A 152 9.43 -8.12 10.74
C PRO A 152 10.57 -8.99 11.27
N ARG A 153 11.15 -9.83 10.40
CA ARG A 153 12.26 -10.71 10.77
C ARG A 153 13.50 -9.91 11.18
N THR A 154 13.94 -8.99 10.33
CA THR A 154 15.13 -8.16 10.62
C THR A 154 14.92 -7.31 11.87
N LEU A 155 13.72 -6.76 12.09
CA LEU A 155 13.41 -5.99 13.29
C LEU A 155 13.45 -6.85 14.56
N ALA A 156 12.90 -8.06 14.51
CA ALA A 156 12.95 -9.00 15.62
C ALA A 156 14.38 -9.43 15.97
N GLU A 157 15.23 -9.70 14.96
CA GLU A 157 16.64 -10.05 15.14
C GLU A 157 17.45 -8.95 15.86
N HIS A 158 17.03 -7.69 15.70
CA HIS A 158 17.68 -6.53 16.31
C HIS A 158 16.93 -6.00 17.55
N ASN A 159 15.99 -6.77 18.10
CA ASN A 159 15.18 -6.40 19.27
C ASN A 159 14.41 -5.07 19.10
N VAL A 160 13.99 -4.74 17.88
CA VAL A 160 13.10 -3.60 17.64
C VAL A 160 11.66 -4.07 17.86
N PRO A 161 10.95 -3.56 18.88
CA PRO A 161 9.59 -3.97 19.17
C PRO A 161 8.63 -3.47 18.09
N ILE A 162 7.78 -4.37 17.58
CA ILE A 162 6.70 -4.04 16.63
C ILE A 162 5.39 -4.69 17.08
N ASP A 163 4.28 -3.97 16.90
CA ASP A 163 2.92 -4.48 17.09
C ASP A 163 2.25 -4.58 15.73
N ILE A 164 2.03 -5.82 15.31
CA ILE A 164 1.56 -6.16 13.98
C ILE A 164 0.03 -6.25 13.98
N VAL A 165 -0.60 -5.61 13.00
CA VAL A 165 -2.05 -5.64 12.83
C VAL A 165 -2.39 -5.94 11.39
N ASN A 166 -3.08 -7.07 11.16
CA ASN A 166 -3.68 -7.35 9.87
C ASN A 166 -4.88 -6.41 9.69
N SER A 167 -4.68 -5.32 8.95
CA SER A 167 -5.69 -4.25 8.80
C SER A 167 -6.36 -4.24 7.44
N TYR A 168 -5.89 -5.05 6.50
CA TYR A 168 -6.52 -5.28 5.22
C TYR A 168 -6.09 -6.64 4.64
N VAL A 169 -6.88 -7.15 3.71
CA VAL A 169 -6.56 -8.36 2.95
C VAL A 169 -6.70 -8.09 1.46
N THR A 170 -5.79 -8.67 0.68
CA THR A 170 -5.89 -8.67 -0.78
C THR A 170 -6.80 -9.81 -1.19
N VAL A 171 -7.85 -9.50 -1.94
CA VAL A 171 -8.82 -10.49 -2.45
C VAL A 171 -8.89 -10.40 -3.98
N PRO A 172 -9.30 -11.47 -4.68
CA PRO A 172 -9.66 -11.37 -6.09
C PRO A 172 -10.76 -10.32 -6.30
N HIS A 173 -10.70 -9.57 -7.40
CA HIS A 173 -11.76 -8.63 -7.74
C HIS A 173 -13.11 -9.40 -7.87
N PRO A 174 -14.20 -8.96 -7.22
CA PRO A 174 -15.46 -9.72 -7.16
C PRO A 174 -16.06 -9.99 -8.54
N HIS A 175 -15.83 -9.09 -9.50
CA HIS A 175 -16.29 -9.20 -10.90
C HIS A 175 -15.22 -9.69 -11.88
N LEU A 176 -14.09 -10.24 -11.40
CA LEU A 176 -13.00 -10.69 -12.29
C LEU A 176 -13.50 -11.70 -13.34
N ARG A 177 -14.36 -12.63 -12.93
CA ARG A 177 -14.95 -13.61 -13.86
C ARG A 177 -15.76 -12.92 -14.95
N ASP A 178 -16.58 -11.94 -14.59
CA ASP A 178 -17.44 -11.22 -15.53
C ASP A 178 -16.59 -10.45 -16.55
N PHE A 179 -15.53 -9.78 -16.10
CA PHE A 179 -14.59 -9.09 -16.98
C PHE A 179 -13.92 -10.04 -17.98
N VAL A 180 -13.48 -11.22 -17.52
CA VAL A 180 -12.87 -12.22 -18.40
C VAL A 180 -13.86 -12.78 -19.42
N MET A 181 -15.11 -13.00 -19.02
CA MET A 181 -16.18 -13.46 -19.93
C MET A 181 -16.52 -12.40 -20.99
N GLN A 182 -16.45 -11.11 -20.66
CA GLN A 182 -16.68 -10.02 -21.61
C GLN A 182 -15.57 -9.93 -22.68
N LEU A 183 -14.32 -10.29 -22.36
CA LEU A 183 -13.22 -10.32 -23.34
C LEU A 183 -13.49 -11.30 -24.48
N SER A 184 -14.04 -12.47 -24.16
CA SER A 184 -14.28 -13.55 -25.12
C SER A 184 -15.45 -13.27 -26.07
N GLN A 185 -16.37 -12.38 -25.68
CA GLN A 185 -17.50 -11.97 -26.51
C GLN A 185 -17.15 -10.85 -27.51
N LYS A 186 -16.11 -10.05 -27.24
CA LYS A 186 -15.67 -8.96 -28.13
C LYS A 186 -14.79 -9.39 -29.31
N SER A 187 -14.41 -10.66 -29.38
CA SER A 187 -13.48 -11.17 -30.41
C SER A 187 -14.19 -11.76 -31.63
N SER A 188 -15.51 -11.55 -31.79
CA SER A 188 -16.35 -12.19 -32.80
C SER A 188 -16.79 -11.28 -33.96
N ASP A 189 -16.27 -10.07 -34.08
CA ASP A 189 -16.55 -9.13 -35.19
C ASP A 189 -15.28 -8.81 -36.00
#